data_AF-A0A2E0HL84-F1
#
_entry.id   AF-A0A2E0HL84-F1
#
_cell.length_a   1.000
_cell.length_b   1.000
_cell.length_c   1.000
_cell.angle_alpha   90.00
_cell.angle_beta   90.00
_cell.angle_gamma   90.00
#
_symmetry.space_group_name_H-M   'P 1'
#
loop_
_entity.id
_entity.type
_entity.pdbx_description
1 polymer ?
#
loop_
_entity_poly.entity_id
_entity_poly.type
_entity_poly.pdbx_seq_one_letter_code
_entity_poly.pdbx_strand_id
1 'polypeptide(L)'
;MFNALFMSLWFRLTHASSTQNITTVLQYPEHAQQIAKSTADHIAQIDNYYLPLVEKVLDGDPEITYDSPFWRVRAPLQNIDRIQAPTLVTGALNDIFQRDAPLIYEALKDRVDSRLMVFNGDHFGSFLQAIPGTEKTDPLLHLVLQWFDHYLKGMDTDLESIPPVTQYVKHYKWGTWQGFDVSTDWPHPAAMPERWYLHGDMSLTRQMPEQETPGHSMDTPLFLEYLYGKNDLGGLLRLKVTLQDGTQCSPSYVQWTLGTAGWFLPLPCFWNNARLERDALNYETSPMTEDYYINGSLQADLWITSTVTEAALSVRIDEVSPGGQVNPITNGLQLASMRRVDPTRSRYLQGEMIQPFHPFTQEVEEFLQPGVPTLVQVEIFPTAALIRQGHKLRVSISPSNQAQGGVNLPRRERARGGVTTILNSPQYPSSVILPVVPVAELD
;
A
#
# COMPACT_ATOMS: atom_id res chain seq x y z
N MET A 1 -1.15 -1.25 -13.31
CA MET A 1 -0.48 0.02 -12.93
C MET A 1 0.96 -0.28 -12.54
N PHE A 2 1.80 0.73 -12.43
CA PHE A 2 3.18 0.59 -11.94
C PHE A 2 3.53 1.72 -10.98
N ASN A 3 4.41 1.48 -10.02
CA ASN A 3 4.79 2.50 -9.05
C ASN A 3 5.84 3.47 -9.62
N ALA A 4 5.39 4.41 -10.44
CA ALA A 4 6.26 5.35 -11.12
C ALA A 4 7.13 6.18 -10.17
N LEU A 5 6.54 6.67 -9.08
CA LEU A 5 7.21 7.53 -8.10
C LEU A 5 8.35 6.76 -7.41
N PHE A 6 8.04 5.60 -6.83
CA PHE A 6 9.02 4.74 -6.17
C PHE A 6 10.13 4.32 -7.15
N MET A 7 9.79 3.81 -8.33
CA MET A 7 10.79 3.40 -9.32
C MET A 7 11.70 4.57 -9.73
N SER A 8 11.16 5.78 -9.88
CA SER A 8 11.94 6.96 -10.21
C SER A 8 12.97 7.34 -9.13
N LEU A 9 12.64 7.09 -7.86
CA LEU A 9 13.54 7.30 -6.74
C LEU A 9 14.55 6.15 -6.65
N TRP A 10 14.04 4.92 -6.59
CA TRP A 10 14.81 3.71 -6.35
C TRP A 10 15.86 3.45 -7.43
N PHE A 11 15.48 3.50 -8.72
CA PHE A 11 16.43 3.24 -9.81
C PHE A 11 17.56 4.27 -9.86
N ARG A 12 17.26 5.55 -9.56
CA ARG A 12 18.30 6.58 -9.48
C ARG A 12 19.22 6.35 -8.29
N LEU A 13 18.65 6.05 -7.12
CA LEU A 13 19.40 5.82 -5.90
C LEU A 13 20.36 4.63 -6.04
N THR A 14 19.86 3.47 -6.47
CA THR A 14 20.66 2.26 -6.62
C THR A 14 21.73 2.43 -7.69
N HIS A 15 21.37 2.94 -8.87
CA HIS A 15 22.33 3.21 -9.94
C HIS A 15 23.43 4.19 -9.51
N ALA A 16 23.06 5.29 -8.84
CA ALA A 16 24.06 6.22 -8.32
C ALA A 16 24.99 5.53 -7.31
N SER A 17 24.44 4.81 -6.34
CA SER A 17 25.24 4.11 -5.33
C SER A 17 26.21 3.09 -5.93
N SER A 18 25.85 2.43 -7.04
CA SER A 18 26.71 1.47 -7.73
C SER A 18 27.79 2.11 -8.62
N THR A 19 27.72 3.42 -8.88
CA THR A 19 28.67 4.14 -9.75
C THR A 19 29.62 5.07 -9.01
N GLN A 20 29.32 5.45 -7.76
CA GLN A 20 30.16 6.35 -6.95
C GLN A 20 31.31 5.63 -6.22
N ASN A 21 32.19 4.94 -6.96
CA ASN A 21 33.21 4.06 -6.38
C ASN A 21 34.60 4.69 -6.17
N ILE A 22 34.73 6.02 -6.30
CA ILE A 22 36.04 6.71 -6.19
C ILE A 22 36.68 6.48 -4.82
N THR A 23 35.90 6.54 -3.74
CA THR A 23 36.38 6.28 -2.38
C THR A 23 36.89 4.84 -2.23
N THR A 24 36.19 3.86 -2.81
CA THR A 24 36.60 2.46 -2.84
C THR A 24 37.91 2.27 -3.59
N VAL A 25 38.10 2.95 -4.73
CA VAL A 25 39.37 2.92 -5.49
C VAL A 25 40.53 3.47 -4.65
N LEU A 26 40.31 4.54 -3.89
CA LEU A 26 41.32 5.13 -3.02
C LEU A 26 41.68 4.22 -1.82
N GLN A 27 40.70 3.47 -1.30
CA GLN A 27 40.90 2.52 -0.20
C GLN A 27 41.57 1.22 -0.65
N TYR A 28 41.34 0.78 -1.89
CA TYR A 28 41.78 -0.50 -2.43
C TYR A 28 42.44 -0.34 -3.82
N PRO A 29 43.58 0.36 -3.92
CA PRO A 29 44.22 0.70 -5.20
C PRO A 29 44.65 -0.53 -6.03
N GLU A 30 44.98 -1.64 -5.38
CA GLU A 30 45.28 -2.92 -6.03
C GLU A 30 44.10 -3.48 -6.85
N HIS A 31 42.87 -3.09 -6.51
CA HIS A 31 41.65 -3.47 -7.20
C HIS A 31 41.13 -2.39 -8.15
N ALA A 32 41.88 -1.29 -8.37
CA ALA A 32 41.40 -0.11 -9.12
C ALA A 32 40.87 -0.45 -10.52
N GLN A 33 41.54 -1.35 -11.26
CA GLN A 33 41.10 -1.77 -12.59
C GLN A 33 39.77 -2.53 -12.55
N GLN A 34 39.59 -3.41 -11.57
CA GLN A 34 38.36 -4.18 -11.40
C GLN A 34 37.20 -3.26 -10.99
N ILE A 35 37.43 -2.32 -10.06
CA ILE A 35 36.42 -1.36 -9.61
C ILE A 35 36.02 -0.43 -10.76
N ALA A 36 36.99 0.07 -11.55
CA ALA A 36 36.73 0.89 -12.72
C ALA A 36 35.89 0.14 -13.76
N LYS A 37 36.21 -1.14 -14.02
CA LYS A 37 35.41 -1.99 -14.91
C LYS A 37 33.98 -2.16 -14.39
N SER A 38 33.80 -2.53 -13.12
CA SER A 38 32.46 -2.68 -12.52
C SER A 38 31.65 -1.38 -12.60
N THR A 39 32.31 -0.23 -12.39
CA THR A 39 31.68 1.09 -12.52
C THR A 39 31.23 1.35 -13.95
N ALA A 40 32.08 1.06 -14.94
CA ALA A 40 31.73 1.19 -16.36
C ALA A 40 30.58 0.26 -16.76
N ASP A 41 30.59 -0.98 -16.26
CA ASP A 41 29.51 -1.95 -16.48
C ASP A 41 28.17 -1.41 -15.91
N HIS A 42 28.18 -0.83 -14.70
CA HIS A 42 26.98 -0.20 -14.12
C HIS A 42 26.48 1.01 -14.92
N ILE A 43 27.38 1.87 -15.42
CA ILE A 43 27.00 2.98 -16.31
C ILE A 43 26.36 2.45 -17.60
N ALA A 44 26.92 1.38 -18.19
CA ALA A 44 26.37 0.75 -19.39
C ALA A 44 24.98 0.14 -19.15
N GLN A 45 24.63 -0.24 -17.92
CA GLN A 45 23.28 -0.73 -17.59
C GLN A 45 22.18 0.32 -17.81
N ILE A 46 22.52 1.62 -17.89
CA ILE A 46 21.53 2.64 -18.26
C ILE A 46 20.89 2.28 -19.61
N ASP A 47 21.71 1.99 -20.63
CA ASP A 47 21.24 1.64 -21.97
C ASP A 47 20.78 0.19 -22.06
N ASN A 48 21.45 -0.72 -21.36
CA ASN A 48 21.22 -2.15 -21.51
C ASN A 48 20.05 -2.69 -20.68
N TYR A 49 19.62 -1.97 -19.64
CA TYR A 49 18.60 -2.44 -18.70
C TYR A 49 17.60 -1.37 -18.31
N TYR A 50 18.06 -0.23 -17.76
CA TYR A 50 17.14 0.74 -17.14
C TYR A 50 16.22 1.42 -18.18
N LEU A 51 16.77 1.96 -19.27
CA LEU A 51 15.96 2.62 -20.29
C LEU A 51 15.03 1.63 -21.01
N PRO A 52 15.48 0.45 -21.47
CA PRO A 52 14.59 -0.55 -22.04
C PRO A 52 13.47 -0.99 -21.08
N LEU A 53 13.77 -1.15 -19.79
CA LEU A 53 12.75 -1.51 -18.80
C LEU A 53 11.72 -0.37 -18.63
N VAL A 54 12.15 0.89 -18.54
CA VAL A 54 11.25 2.04 -18.47
C VAL A 54 10.36 2.10 -19.71
N GLU A 55 10.93 1.94 -20.90
CA GLU A 55 10.19 1.93 -22.17
C GLU A 55 9.15 0.79 -22.19
N LYS A 56 9.54 -0.44 -21.83
CA LYS A 56 8.62 -1.58 -21.70
C LYS A 56 7.44 -1.29 -20.76
N VAL A 57 7.71 -0.68 -19.59
CA VAL A 57 6.66 -0.29 -18.63
C VAL A 57 5.71 0.74 -19.24
N LEU A 58 6.24 1.76 -19.92
CA LEU A 58 5.46 2.85 -20.51
C LEU A 58 4.63 2.37 -21.70
N ASP A 59 5.20 1.53 -22.56
CA ASP A 59 4.54 1.01 -23.76
C ASP A 59 3.56 -0.13 -23.46
N GLY A 60 3.55 -0.62 -22.22
CA GLY A 60 2.65 -1.68 -21.81
C GLY A 60 3.06 -3.06 -22.31
N ASP A 61 4.36 -3.33 -22.37
CA ASP A 61 4.92 -4.65 -22.71
C ASP A 61 4.26 -5.73 -21.82
N PRO A 62 3.65 -6.79 -22.40
CA PRO A 62 2.96 -7.81 -21.62
C PRO A 62 3.84 -8.55 -20.61
N GLU A 63 5.14 -8.69 -20.88
CA GLU A 63 6.09 -9.32 -19.96
C GLU A 63 6.19 -8.53 -18.65
N ILE A 64 6.10 -7.20 -18.71
CA ILE A 64 6.27 -6.33 -17.55
C ILE A 64 4.93 -5.88 -16.96
N THR A 65 3.91 -5.77 -17.80
CA THR A 65 2.61 -5.18 -17.43
C THR A 65 1.72 -6.11 -16.62
N TYR A 66 1.82 -7.42 -16.85
CA TYR A 66 0.99 -8.46 -16.21
C TYR A 66 1.80 -9.33 -15.28
N ASP A 67 1.15 -10.13 -14.42
CA ASP A 67 1.78 -11.18 -13.62
C ASP A 67 2.35 -12.31 -14.50
N SER A 68 3.49 -12.02 -15.13
CA SER A 68 4.19 -12.89 -16.06
C SER A 68 5.28 -13.70 -15.34
N PRO A 69 5.95 -14.66 -16.02
CA PRO A 69 7.14 -15.30 -15.49
C PRO A 69 8.21 -14.33 -14.99
N PHE A 70 8.32 -13.12 -15.56
CA PHE A 70 9.25 -12.09 -15.09
C PHE A 70 9.02 -11.75 -13.60
N TRP A 71 7.77 -11.57 -13.18
CA TRP A 71 7.47 -11.25 -11.78
C TRP A 71 7.42 -12.50 -10.89
N ARG A 72 6.83 -13.59 -11.38
CA ARG A 72 6.65 -14.81 -10.57
C ARG A 72 7.95 -15.42 -10.07
N VAL A 73 9.03 -15.40 -10.86
CA VAL A 73 10.34 -15.90 -10.40
C VAL A 73 10.99 -15.01 -9.33
N ARG A 74 10.49 -13.79 -9.14
CA ARG A 74 10.98 -12.80 -8.18
C ARG A 74 10.04 -12.63 -6.98
N ALA A 75 8.92 -13.34 -6.93
CA ALA A 75 7.92 -13.23 -5.88
C ALA A 75 8.14 -14.31 -4.80
N PRO A 76 8.60 -13.95 -3.58
CA PRO A 76 8.89 -14.93 -2.52
C PRO A 76 7.68 -15.79 -2.15
N LEU A 77 6.48 -15.21 -2.17
CA LEU A 77 5.22 -15.90 -1.89
C LEU A 77 4.94 -17.10 -2.81
N GLN A 78 5.57 -17.19 -3.98
CA GLN A 78 5.43 -18.35 -4.89
C GLN A 78 6.16 -19.61 -4.39
N ASN A 79 7.10 -19.45 -3.46
CA ASN A 79 7.96 -20.52 -2.95
C ASN A 79 8.07 -20.47 -1.42
N ILE A 80 7.19 -19.70 -0.76
CA ILE A 80 7.27 -19.41 0.68
C ILE A 80 7.09 -20.66 1.53
N ASP A 81 6.37 -21.65 1.01
CA ASP A 81 6.17 -22.96 1.59
C ASP A 81 7.50 -23.75 1.74
N ARG A 82 8.55 -23.40 0.98
CA ARG A 82 9.85 -24.05 1.07
C ARG A 82 10.68 -23.56 2.27
N ILE A 83 10.27 -22.48 2.93
CA ILE A 83 10.94 -21.96 4.13
C ILE A 83 10.66 -22.89 5.30
N GLN A 84 11.73 -23.33 5.95
CA GLN A 84 11.70 -24.15 7.18
C GLN A 84 12.36 -23.43 8.37
N ALA A 85 12.95 -22.26 8.11
CA ALA A 85 13.60 -21.48 9.16
C ALA A 85 12.55 -20.69 9.97
N PRO A 86 12.68 -20.65 11.30
CA PRO A 86 11.96 -19.71 12.14
C PRO A 86 12.14 -18.28 11.63
N THR A 87 11.06 -17.51 11.55
CA THR A 87 11.04 -16.22 10.86
C THR A 87 10.42 -15.10 11.71
N LEU A 88 11.22 -14.09 12.04
CA LEU A 88 10.77 -12.81 12.57
C LEU A 88 10.47 -11.85 11.39
N VAL A 89 9.20 -11.48 11.20
CA VAL A 89 8.75 -10.56 10.15
C VAL A 89 8.55 -9.17 10.74
N THR A 90 9.19 -8.16 10.16
CA THR A 90 8.99 -6.74 10.54
C THR A 90 8.41 -5.95 9.37
N GLY A 91 7.47 -5.03 9.64
CA GLY A 91 6.90 -4.13 8.65
C GLY A 91 6.40 -2.82 9.28
N ALA A 92 5.72 -1.98 8.51
CA ALA A 92 5.08 -0.77 9.04
C ALA A 92 3.81 -0.37 8.25
N LEU A 93 2.90 0.36 8.92
CA LEU A 93 1.56 0.68 8.41
C LEU A 93 1.50 1.62 7.19
N ASN A 94 2.58 2.31 6.84
CA ASN A 94 2.69 3.15 5.64
C ASN A 94 3.99 2.88 4.88
N ASP A 95 4.54 1.67 5.01
CA ASP A 95 5.71 1.23 4.28
C ASP A 95 5.33 0.67 2.89
N ILE A 96 6.27 0.61 1.96
CA ILE A 96 6.03 0.05 0.63
C ILE A 96 5.73 -1.46 0.65
N PHE A 97 6.08 -2.14 1.75
CA PHE A 97 5.79 -3.54 2.06
C PHE A 97 4.63 -3.71 3.06
N GLN A 98 3.85 -2.65 3.33
CA GLN A 98 2.68 -2.67 4.25
C GLN A 98 1.77 -3.89 3.99
N ARG A 99 1.52 -4.19 2.71
CA ARG A 99 0.71 -5.32 2.29
C ARG A 99 1.40 -6.67 2.54
N ASP A 100 2.69 -6.78 2.24
CA ASP A 100 3.36 -8.08 2.11
C ASP A 100 3.81 -8.67 3.44
N ALA A 101 4.15 -7.85 4.44
CA ALA A 101 4.60 -8.35 5.74
C ALA A 101 3.56 -9.26 6.42
N PRO A 102 2.27 -8.88 6.52
CA PRO A 102 1.26 -9.79 7.05
C PRO A 102 0.99 -11.01 6.15
N LEU A 103 1.07 -10.87 4.82
CA LEU A 103 0.94 -12.02 3.91
C LEU A 103 2.03 -13.07 4.13
N ILE A 104 3.27 -12.64 4.35
CA ILE A 104 4.41 -13.52 4.62
C ILE A 104 4.22 -14.21 5.96
N TYR A 105 3.84 -13.49 7.01
CA TYR A 105 3.56 -14.08 8.33
C TYR A 105 2.50 -15.17 8.23
N GLU A 106 1.35 -14.89 7.62
CA GLU A 106 0.28 -15.89 7.47
C GLU A 106 0.68 -17.12 6.66
N ALA A 107 1.54 -16.95 5.65
CA ALA A 107 2.03 -18.08 4.86
C ALA A 107 3.01 -18.98 5.64
N LEU A 108 3.58 -18.49 6.75
CA LEU A 108 4.62 -19.15 7.53
C LEU A 108 4.18 -19.62 8.92
N LYS A 109 3.21 -18.94 9.55
CA LYS A 109 2.84 -19.14 10.96
C LYS A 109 2.46 -20.57 11.35
N ASP A 110 1.87 -21.33 10.43
CA ASP A 110 1.48 -22.73 10.65
C ASP A 110 2.59 -23.74 10.29
N ARG A 111 3.75 -23.27 9.84
CA ARG A 111 4.85 -24.09 9.28
C ARG A 111 6.13 -23.97 10.08
N VAL A 112 6.44 -22.76 10.52
CA VAL A 112 7.67 -22.41 11.25
C VAL A 112 7.31 -21.45 12.37
N ASP A 113 8.13 -21.44 13.43
CA ASP A 113 7.94 -20.44 14.47
C ASP A 113 8.08 -19.03 13.89
N SER A 114 7.01 -18.25 13.98
CA SER A 114 6.87 -16.98 13.27
C SER A 114 6.40 -15.90 14.22
N ARG A 115 6.90 -14.68 14.00
CA ARG A 115 6.49 -13.47 14.72
C ARG A 115 6.25 -12.35 13.72
N LEU A 116 5.25 -11.51 13.95
CA LEU A 116 4.95 -10.34 13.14
C LEU A 116 5.03 -9.07 13.99
N MET A 117 5.87 -8.12 13.56
CA MET A 117 6.01 -6.82 14.21
C MET A 117 5.75 -5.69 13.23
N VAL A 118 4.66 -4.96 13.43
CA VAL A 118 4.24 -3.86 12.54
C VAL A 118 4.39 -2.52 13.26
N PHE A 119 5.35 -1.72 12.83
CA PHE A 119 5.61 -0.38 13.35
C PHE A 119 4.70 0.69 12.72
N ASN A 120 4.72 1.88 13.29
CA ASN A 120 4.10 3.06 12.68
C ASN A 120 4.95 3.61 11.53
N GLY A 121 4.29 4.31 10.61
CA GLY A 121 4.93 5.13 9.60
C GLY A 121 5.43 4.35 8.39
N ASP A 122 6.34 4.99 7.66
CA ASP A 122 6.90 4.55 6.40
C ASP A 122 8.25 3.82 6.57
N HIS A 123 8.89 3.50 5.45
CA HIS A 123 10.17 2.79 5.41
C HIS A 123 11.23 3.40 6.32
N PHE A 124 11.45 4.72 6.22
CA PHE A 124 12.45 5.40 7.02
C PHE A 124 11.95 5.71 8.43
N GLY A 125 10.70 6.13 8.56
CA GLY A 125 10.07 6.49 9.82
C GLY A 125 9.98 5.33 10.81
N SER A 126 9.77 4.11 10.32
CA SER A 126 9.66 2.91 11.16
C SER A 126 10.92 2.62 11.99
N PHE A 127 12.11 2.98 11.48
CA PHE A 127 13.37 2.81 12.21
C PHE A 127 13.44 3.63 13.49
N LEU A 128 12.68 4.73 13.58
CA LEU A 128 12.60 5.52 14.80
C LEU A 128 12.11 4.63 15.95
N GLN A 129 11.10 3.79 15.73
CA GLN A 129 10.51 2.92 16.76
C GLN A 129 11.25 1.60 16.89
N ALA A 130 11.72 1.03 15.78
CA ALA A 130 12.41 -0.25 15.80
C ALA A 130 13.74 -0.22 16.57
N ILE A 131 14.54 0.86 16.45
CA ILE A 131 15.88 0.92 17.06
C ILE A 131 15.84 1.01 18.60
N PRO A 132 15.12 1.95 19.22
CA PRO A 132 15.08 2.09 20.68
C PRO A 132 14.03 1.19 21.36
N GLY A 133 13.11 0.58 20.61
CA GLY A 133 11.96 -0.14 21.16
C GLY A 133 10.77 0.78 21.46
N THR A 134 9.73 0.19 22.03
CA THR A 134 8.44 0.81 22.34
C THR A 134 7.97 0.40 23.74
N GLU A 135 6.73 0.74 24.10
CA GLU A 135 6.10 0.30 25.35
C GLU A 135 5.67 -1.18 25.35
N LYS A 136 5.58 -1.83 24.19
CA LYS A 136 5.22 -3.26 24.04
C LYS A 136 6.33 -4.11 23.42
N THR A 137 7.40 -3.51 22.90
CA THR A 137 8.51 -4.24 22.29
C THR A 137 9.87 -3.69 22.72
N ASP A 138 10.79 -4.59 23.02
CA ASP A 138 12.20 -4.27 23.19
C ASP A 138 12.82 -3.71 21.89
N PRO A 139 14.02 -3.08 21.98
CA PRO A 139 14.82 -2.71 20.82
C PRO A 139 14.93 -3.86 19.81
N LEU A 140 14.68 -3.61 18.52
CA LEU A 140 14.66 -4.66 17.50
C LEU A 140 15.98 -5.43 17.42
N LEU A 141 17.12 -4.76 17.60
CA LEU A 141 18.43 -5.44 17.61
C LEU A 141 18.59 -6.39 18.81
N HIS A 142 17.94 -6.10 19.94
CA HIS A 142 17.90 -7.01 21.08
C HIS A 142 17.06 -8.24 20.75
N LEU A 143 15.86 -8.04 20.19
CA LEU A 143 14.97 -9.14 19.78
C LEU A 143 15.58 -10.04 18.71
N VAL A 144 16.25 -9.46 17.72
CA VAL A 144 16.96 -10.22 16.68
C VAL A 144 18.10 -11.04 17.30
N LEU A 145 18.81 -10.50 18.29
CA LEU A 145 19.85 -11.25 19.01
C LEU A 145 19.25 -12.38 19.85
N GLN A 146 18.17 -12.11 20.59
CA GLN A 146 17.40 -13.09 21.36
C GLN A 146 16.95 -14.25 20.45
N TRP A 147 16.40 -13.93 19.26
CA TRP A 147 15.97 -14.89 18.25
C TRP A 147 17.12 -15.78 17.76
N PHE A 148 18.26 -15.18 17.40
CA PHE A 148 19.41 -15.93 16.92
C PHE A 148 20.10 -16.74 18.01
N ASP A 149 20.20 -16.23 19.23
CA ASP A 149 20.76 -16.96 20.36
C ASP A 149 19.92 -18.20 20.68
N HIS A 150 18.59 -18.11 20.59
CA HIS A 150 17.72 -19.27 20.69
C HIS A 150 17.97 -20.29 19.57
N TYR A 151 17.78 -19.89 18.31
CA TYR A 151 17.73 -20.84 17.20
C TYR A 151 19.10 -21.29 16.66
N LEU A 152 20.14 -20.48 16.80
CA LEU A 152 21.47 -20.79 16.29
C LEU A 152 22.42 -21.31 17.39
N LYS A 153 22.17 -20.99 18.67
CA LYS A 153 23.01 -21.43 19.78
C LYS A 153 22.30 -22.35 20.78
N GLY A 154 20.98 -22.55 20.66
CA GLY A 154 20.20 -23.38 21.58
C GLY A 154 20.12 -22.78 22.98
N MET A 155 20.23 -21.46 23.10
CA MET A 155 20.14 -20.77 24.39
C MET A 155 18.68 -20.65 24.82
N ASP A 156 18.44 -20.73 26.12
CA ASP A 156 17.18 -20.32 26.70
C ASP A 156 17.17 -18.79 26.81
N THR A 157 16.39 -18.15 25.96
CA THR A 157 16.35 -16.69 25.80
C THR A 157 14.97 -16.13 26.13
N ASP A 158 14.09 -16.89 26.78
CA ASP A 158 12.70 -16.48 27.04
C ASP A 158 11.94 -16.06 25.77
N LEU A 159 12.01 -16.89 24.72
CA LEU A 159 11.43 -16.57 23.40
C LEU A 159 9.92 -16.32 23.46
N GLU A 160 9.23 -16.94 24.42
CA GLU A 160 7.79 -16.77 24.66
C GLU A 160 7.41 -15.35 25.08
N SER A 161 8.38 -14.54 25.53
CA SER A 161 8.18 -13.11 25.81
C SER A 161 7.94 -12.27 24.55
N ILE A 162 8.32 -12.78 23.35
CA ILE A 162 8.05 -12.13 22.07
C ILE A 162 6.65 -12.55 21.60
N PRO A 163 5.64 -11.65 21.60
CA PRO A 163 4.28 -12.00 21.21
C PRO A 163 4.20 -12.42 19.73
N PRO A 164 3.30 -13.36 19.35
CA PRO A 164 3.09 -13.75 17.96
C PRO A 164 2.91 -12.57 17.02
N VAL A 165 2.12 -11.59 17.44
CA VAL A 165 1.87 -10.36 16.70
C VAL A 165 1.98 -9.16 17.64
N THR A 166 2.82 -8.20 17.27
CA THR A 166 2.89 -6.86 17.88
C THR A 166 2.66 -5.83 16.80
N GLN A 167 1.75 -4.89 17.01
CA GLN A 167 1.37 -3.94 15.97
C GLN A 167 1.05 -2.56 16.53
N TYR A 168 1.44 -1.52 15.80
CA TYR A 168 0.99 -0.17 16.08
C TYR A 168 -0.49 0.00 15.70
N VAL A 169 -1.26 0.65 16.56
CA VAL A 169 -2.67 0.98 16.33
C VAL A 169 -2.77 2.49 16.14
N LYS A 170 -3.10 2.92 14.91
CA LYS A 170 -3.26 4.34 14.58
C LYS A 170 -4.32 4.98 15.47
N HIS A 171 -3.99 6.18 15.94
CA HIS A 171 -4.87 7.05 16.72
C HIS A 171 -5.32 6.48 18.09
N TYR A 172 -4.76 5.36 18.55
CA TYR A 172 -5.08 4.78 19.87
C TYR A 172 -4.50 5.58 21.04
N LYS A 173 -3.17 5.59 21.19
CA LYS A 173 -2.41 6.38 22.18
C LYS A 173 -1.49 7.37 21.45
N TRP A 174 -1.23 8.53 22.06
CA TRP A 174 -0.38 9.56 21.47
C TRP A 174 1.04 9.47 22.00
N GLY A 175 2.01 9.41 21.10
CA GLY A 175 3.43 9.41 21.44
C GLY A 175 4.23 8.56 20.47
N THR A 176 5.49 8.90 20.24
CA THR A 176 6.32 8.18 19.27
C THR A 176 6.55 6.72 19.67
N TRP A 177 6.59 6.42 20.97
CA TRP A 177 6.84 5.08 21.54
C TRP A 177 5.60 4.50 22.22
N GLN A 178 4.42 4.94 21.80
CA GLN A 178 3.13 4.52 22.38
C GLN A 178 2.15 4.14 21.28
N GLY A 179 1.09 3.41 21.62
CA GLY A 179 0.03 3.01 20.70
C GLY A 179 0.23 1.64 20.09
N PHE A 180 1.10 0.80 20.66
CA PHE A 180 1.23 -0.60 20.28
C PHE A 180 0.27 -1.49 21.04
N ASP A 181 -0.13 -2.57 20.38
CA ASP A 181 -0.96 -3.62 20.92
C ASP A 181 -0.42 -5.00 20.49
N VAL A 182 -0.80 -6.04 21.21
CA VAL A 182 -0.34 -7.42 20.96
C VAL A 182 -1.52 -8.35 20.77
N SER A 183 -1.39 -9.31 19.86
CA SER A 183 -2.42 -10.34 19.64
C SER A 183 -1.80 -11.71 19.48
N THR A 184 -2.59 -12.75 19.69
CA THR A 184 -2.15 -14.14 19.55
C THR A 184 -2.02 -14.56 18.09
N ASP A 185 -2.64 -13.83 17.16
CA ASP A 185 -2.58 -14.13 15.74
C ASP A 185 -2.92 -12.91 14.87
N TRP A 186 -2.62 -13.05 13.57
CA TRP A 186 -3.01 -12.16 12.49
C TRP A 186 -3.71 -12.96 11.35
N PRO A 187 -4.84 -12.49 10.79
CA PRO A 187 -5.63 -11.33 11.21
C PRO A 187 -6.11 -11.46 12.66
N HIS A 188 -6.47 -10.35 13.30
CA HIS A 188 -6.82 -10.36 14.72
C HIS A 188 -7.90 -11.41 15.03
N PRO A 189 -7.71 -12.29 16.03
CA PRO A 189 -8.61 -13.44 16.26
C PRO A 189 -10.03 -13.03 16.62
N ALA A 190 -10.21 -11.87 17.26
CA ALA A 190 -11.51 -11.30 17.58
C ALA A 190 -12.14 -10.47 16.45
N ALA A 191 -11.50 -10.36 15.28
CA ALA A 191 -12.02 -9.55 14.18
C ALA A 191 -13.31 -10.14 13.58
N MET A 192 -14.28 -9.28 13.34
CA MET A 192 -15.53 -9.60 12.64
C MET A 192 -15.70 -8.66 11.44
N PRO A 193 -16.23 -9.15 10.30
CA PRO A 193 -16.45 -8.29 9.14
C PRO A 193 -17.65 -7.38 9.41
N GLU A 194 -17.50 -6.08 9.16
CA GLU A 194 -18.60 -5.13 9.18
C GLU A 194 -18.68 -4.38 7.86
N ARG A 195 -19.86 -4.39 7.24
CA ARG A 195 -20.11 -3.77 5.95
C ARG A 195 -20.79 -2.41 6.14
N TRP A 196 -20.23 -1.40 5.47
CA TRP A 196 -20.77 -0.05 5.40
C TRP A 196 -21.09 0.30 3.95
N TYR A 197 -22.34 0.63 3.67
CA TYR A 197 -22.83 1.01 2.36
C TYR A 197 -22.70 2.51 2.14
N LEU A 198 -22.31 2.85 0.91
CA LEU A 198 -22.19 4.21 0.44
C LEU A 198 -23.55 4.63 -0.14
N HIS A 199 -24.10 5.77 0.30
CA HIS A 199 -25.41 6.27 -0.13
C HIS A 199 -25.32 7.47 -1.07
N GLY A 200 -26.35 7.71 -1.87
CA GLY A 200 -26.41 8.85 -2.80
C GLY A 200 -26.42 10.24 -2.15
N ASP A 201 -26.60 10.35 -0.84
CA ASP A 201 -26.45 11.59 -0.08
C ASP A 201 -25.05 11.76 0.56
N MET A 202 -24.09 10.92 0.15
CA MET A 202 -22.73 10.82 0.72
C MET A 202 -22.70 10.36 2.18
N SER A 203 -23.77 9.80 2.72
CA SER A 203 -23.71 9.09 3.99
C SER A 203 -23.09 7.71 3.83
N LEU A 204 -22.48 7.23 4.91
CA LEU A 204 -21.94 5.88 5.07
C LEU A 204 -22.71 5.22 6.23
N THR A 205 -23.47 4.16 5.94
CA THR A 205 -24.29 3.48 6.97
C THR A 205 -24.21 1.96 6.85
N ARG A 206 -24.61 1.22 7.88
CA ARG A 206 -24.68 -0.25 7.84
C ARG A 206 -25.92 -0.76 7.10
N GLN A 207 -26.88 0.10 6.81
CA GLN A 207 -28.11 -0.26 6.12
C GLN A 207 -27.88 -0.16 4.61
N MET A 208 -28.28 -1.20 3.87
CA MET A 208 -28.22 -1.16 2.42
C MET A 208 -29.14 -0.05 1.88
N PRO A 209 -28.79 0.64 0.78
CA PRO A 209 -29.69 1.60 0.14
C PRO A 209 -31.04 0.96 -0.20
N GLU A 210 -32.14 1.65 0.14
CA GLU A 210 -33.51 1.18 -0.13
C GLU A 210 -34.18 1.89 -1.30
N GLN A 211 -33.64 3.05 -1.70
CA GLN A 211 -34.20 3.90 -2.75
C GLN A 211 -33.18 4.13 -3.84
N GLU A 212 -33.66 4.25 -5.07
CA GLU A 212 -32.85 4.69 -6.19
C GLU A 212 -32.37 6.12 -5.94
N THR A 213 -31.05 6.33 -6.04
CA THR A 213 -30.41 7.63 -5.94
C THR A 213 -29.45 7.82 -7.11
N PRO A 214 -29.30 9.05 -7.64
CA PRO A 214 -28.27 9.34 -8.64
C PRO A 214 -26.89 8.94 -8.13
N GLY A 215 -26.06 8.39 -9.02
CA GLY A 215 -24.65 8.17 -8.74
C GLY A 215 -23.85 9.46 -8.77
N HIS A 216 -22.62 9.39 -8.25
CA HIS A 216 -21.70 10.53 -8.17
C HIS A 216 -20.52 10.34 -9.10
N SER A 217 -20.15 11.39 -9.84
CA SER A 217 -19.17 11.29 -10.92
C SER A 217 -17.84 11.94 -10.57
N MET A 218 -16.77 11.40 -11.15
CA MET A 218 -15.40 11.87 -11.03
C MET A 218 -14.78 11.95 -12.42
N ASP A 219 -14.05 13.03 -12.71
CA ASP A 219 -13.32 13.18 -13.95
C ASP A 219 -11.93 12.55 -13.85
N THR A 220 -11.54 11.77 -14.86
CA THR A 220 -10.17 11.24 -14.96
C THR A 220 -9.18 12.41 -15.02
N PRO A 221 -8.18 12.49 -14.13
CA PRO A 221 -7.28 13.62 -14.10
C PRO A 221 -6.26 13.53 -15.23
N LEU A 222 -5.47 14.61 -15.40
CA LEU A 222 -4.27 14.54 -16.23
C LEU A 222 -3.32 13.47 -15.69
N PHE A 223 -2.67 12.72 -16.56
CA PHE A 223 -1.75 11.66 -16.17
C PHE A 223 -0.36 12.21 -15.85
N LEU A 224 0.38 11.53 -14.95
CA LEU A 224 1.75 11.89 -14.60
C LEU A 224 2.68 11.98 -15.83
N GLU A 225 3.64 12.90 -15.76
CA GLU A 225 4.66 13.11 -16.79
C GLU A 225 5.99 12.45 -16.43
N TYR A 226 6.74 12.07 -17.46
CA TYR A 226 8.03 11.41 -17.31
C TYR A 226 9.13 12.19 -18.01
N LEU A 227 10.29 12.22 -17.37
CA LEU A 227 11.54 12.68 -17.97
C LEU A 227 12.63 11.68 -17.63
N TYR A 228 13.06 10.90 -18.61
CA TYR A 228 14.02 9.83 -18.42
C TYR A 228 15.12 9.84 -19.49
N GLY A 229 16.25 9.20 -19.20
CA GLY A 229 17.43 9.18 -20.06
C GLY A 229 18.72 9.15 -19.25
N LYS A 230 19.77 9.73 -19.81
CA LYS A 230 21.03 9.99 -19.10
C LYS A 230 21.09 11.44 -18.62
N ASN A 231 21.92 11.70 -17.63
CA ASN A 231 22.37 13.07 -17.34
C ASN A 231 23.31 13.58 -18.45
N ASP A 232 23.62 14.88 -18.43
CA ASP A 232 24.42 15.54 -19.47
C ASP A 232 25.83 14.97 -19.63
N LEU A 233 26.37 14.34 -18.58
CA LEU A 233 27.68 13.68 -18.58
C LEU A 233 27.61 12.19 -18.99
N GLY A 234 26.42 11.65 -19.24
CA GLY A 234 26.20 10.26 -19.65
C GLY A 234 26.34 9.21 -18.54
N GLY A 235 26.86 9.57 -17.37
CA GLY A 235 27.25 8.63 -16.31
C GLY A 235 26.17 8.32 -15.27
N LEU A 236 25.02 9.01 -15.28
CA LEU A 236 23.94 8.77 -14.32
C LEU A 236 22.58 8.66 -15.00
N LEU A 237 21.76 7.73 -14.50
CA LEU A 237 20.36 7.60 -14.87
C LEU A 237 19.57 8.85 -14.48
N ARG A 238 18.87 9.44 -15.44
CA ARG A 238 17.84 10.44 -15.22
C ARG A 238 16.49 9.73 -15.29
N LEU A 239 15.67 9.89 -14.26
CA LEU A 239 14.29 9.42 -14.22
C LEU A 239 13.52 10.28 -13.23
N LYS A 240 12.70 11.20 -13.74
CA LYS A 240 11.86 12.10 -12.96
C LYS A 240 10.40 11.87 -13.34
N VAL A 241 9.56 11.86 -12.32
CA VAL A 241 8.10 11.78 -12.43
C VAL A 241 7.50 13.08 -11.88
N THR A 242 6.51 13.61 -12.58
CA THR A 242 5.70 14.75 -12.11
C THR A 242 4.25 14.30 -11.99
N LEU A 243 3.70 14.32 -10.76
CA LEU A 243 2.31 13.95 -10.47
C LEU A 243 1.37 15.11 -10.83
N GLN A 244 0.17 14.77 -11.29
CA GLN A 244 -0.81 15.74 -11.83
C GLN A 244 -2.18 15.68 -11.15
N ASP A 245 -2.35 14.85 -10.11
CA ASP A 245 -3.64 14.62 -9.42
C ASP A 245 -3.67 15.14 -7.97
N GLY A 246 -2.68 15.95 -7.57
CA GLY A 246 -2.58 16.49 -6.21
C GLY A 246 -1.95 15.55 -5.18
N THR A 247 -1.72 14.28 -5.54
CA THR A 247 -1.17 13.28 -4.60
C THR A 247 0.24 13.56 -4.15
N GLN A 248 0.97 14.53 -4.72
CA GLN A 248 2.22 15.05 -4.16
C GLN A 248 2.08 15.64 -2.75
N CYS A 249 0.85 15.91 -2.32
CA CYS A 249 0.50 16.41 -0.99
C CYS A 249 -0.35 15.35 -0.26
N SER A 250 0.20 14.16 -0.02
CA SER A 250 -0.53 13.03 0.57
C SER A 250 0.37 12.05 1.35
N PRO A 251 -0.20 11.21 2.23
CA PRO A 251 0.52 10.08 2.83
C PRO A 251 1.09 9.11 1.80
N SER A 252 0.38 8.87 0.68
CA SER A 252 0.87 8.00 -0.39
C SER A 252 2.18 8.53 -1.00
N TYR A 253 2.35 9.86 -1.09
CA TYR A 253 3.62 10.43 -1.55
C TYR A 253 4.76 10.13 -0.58
N VAL A 254 4.51 10.19 0.73
CA VAL A 254 5.49 9.83 1.75
C VAL A 254 5.85 8.34 1.64
N GLN A 255 4.85 7.47 1.64
CA GLN A 255 5.02 6.01 1.51
C GLN A 255 5.87 5.65 0.28
N TRP A 256 5.51 6.15 -0.89
CA TRP A 256 6.17 5.80 -2.16
C TRP A 256 7.44 6.60 -2.46
N THR A 257 7.85 7.48 -1.55
CA THR A 257 9.19 8.06 -1.50
C THR A 257 10.04 7.47 -0.36
N LEU A 258 9.68 6.29 0.15
CA LEU A 258 10.37 5.61 1.26
C LEU A 258 10.44 6.45 2.54
N GLY A 259 9.48 7.35 2.74
CA GLY A 259 9.49 8.30 3.86
C GLY A 259 10.33 9.55 3.67
N THR A 260 11.21 9.56 2.67
CA THR A 260 12.20 10.64 2.51
C THR A 260 11.53 12.01 2.32
N ALA A 261 10.37 12.06 1.64
CA ALA A 261 9.62 13.31 1.54
C ALA A 261 9.14 13.81 2.90
N GLY A 262 8.58 12.94 3.75
CA GLY A 262 8.11 13.30 5.08
C GLY A 262 9.24 13.75 6.00
N TRP A 263 10.41 13.14 5.88
CA TRP A 263 11.59 13.48 6.68
C TRP A 263 12.25 14.80 6.27
N PHE A 264 12.52 14.99 4.97
CA PHE A 264 13.25 16.17 4.48
C PHE A 264 12.36 17.38 4.19
N LEU A 265 11.06 17.17 3.99
CA LEU A 265 10.11 18.23 3.65
C LEU A 265 8.75 18.00 4.32
N PRO A 266 8.64 18.06 5.67
CA PRO A 266 7.41 17.71 6.39
C PRO A 266 6.27 18.70 6.12
N LEU A 267 5.48 18.45 5.07
CA LEU A 267 4.32 19.25 4.73
C LEU A 267 3.09 18.80 5.52
N PRO A 268 2.26 19.71 6.06
CA PRO A 268 1.08 19.35 6.86
C PRO A 268 0.09 18.39 6.15
N CYS A 269 -0.02 18.47 4.83
CA CYS A 269 -0.91 17.60 4.04
C CYS A 269 -0.49 16.13 4.01
N PHE A 270 0.73 15.79 4.44
CA PHE A 270 1.15 14.40 4.58
C PHE A 270 0.44 13.67 5.71
N TRP A 271 -0.17 14.40 6.64
CA TRP A 271 -0.93 13.86 7.78
C TRP A 271 -2.34 14.43 7.85
N ASN A 272 -2.79 15.11 6.78
CA ASN A 272 -4.14 15.66 6.68
C ASN A 272 -4.61 15.66 5.23
N ASN A 273 -5.52 14.74 4.88
CA ASN A 273 -6.02 14.56 3.52
C ASN A 273 -7.05 15.62 3.10
N ALA A 274 -7.46 16.54 3.98
CA ALA A 274 -8.51 17.53 3.68
C ALA A 274 -8.26 18.35 2.40
N ARG A 275 -6.99 18.63 2.08
CA ARG A 275 -6.63 19.31 0.83
C ARG A 275 -6.75 18.40 -0.39
N LEU A 276 -6.27 17.16 -0.28
CA LEU A 276 -6.26 16.19 -1.36
C LEU A 276 -7.69 15.79 -1.75
N GLU A 277 -8.55 15.62 -0.76
CA GLU A 277 -9.90 15.07 -0.91
C GLU A 277 -10.99 16.11 -1.17
N ARG A 278 -10.61 17.37 -1.42
CA ARG A 278 -11.58 18.45 -1.65
C ARG A 278 -12.52 18.13 -2.82
N ASP A 279 -11.98 17.53 -3.87
CA ASP A 279 -12.69 17.20 -5.11
C ASP A 279 -12.96 15.69 -5.22
N ALA A 280 -12.80 14.94 -4.12
CA ALA A 280 -13.09 13.52 -4.04
C ALA A 280 -14.56 13.27 -3.63
N LEU A 281 -15.04 12.04 -3.83
CA LEU A 281 -16.34 11.61 -3.32
C LEU A 281 -16.14 11.10 -1.88
N ASN A 282 -16.55 11.90 -0.90
CA ASN A 282 -16.30 11.63 0.52
C ASN A 282 -17.58 11.12 1.20
N TYR A 283 -17.64 9.81 1.44
CA TYR A 283 -18.75 9.17 2.16
C TYR A 283 -18.42 9.09 3.65
N GLU A 284 -19.30 9.59 4.50
CA GLU A 284 -19.04 9.70 5.94
C GLU A 284 -20.13 9.12 6.81
N THR A 285 -19.73 8.53 7.94
CA THR A 285 -20.67 8.18 8.99
C THR A 285 -21.19 9.43 9.69
N SER A 286 -22.29 9.27 10.45
CA SER A 286 -22.51 10.18 11.59
C SER A 286 -21.32 10.08 12.57
N PRO A 287 -21.09 11.09 13.44
CA PRO A 287 -20.11 10.96 14.50
C PRO A 287 -20.30 9.64 15.27
N MET A 288 -19.22 8.89 15.45
CA MET A 288 -19.23 7.60 16.10
C MET A 288 -19.71 7.75 17.53
N THR A 289 -20.61 6.87 17.96
CA THR A 289 -21.19 6.92 19.32
C THR A 289 -20.24 6.36 20.37
N GLU A 290 -19.26 5.56 19.95
CA GLU A 290 -18.21 4.93 20.76
C GLU A 290 -16.93 4.80 19.91
N ASP A 291 -15.81 4.47 20.54
CA ASP A 291 -14.57 4.17 19.83
C ASP A 291 -14.77 2.94 18.93
N TYR A 292 -14.23 3.00 17.71
CA TYR A 292 -14.41 1.97 16.69
C TYR A 292 -13.04 1.49 16.20
N TYR A 293 -12.68 0.25 16.56
CA TYR A 293 -11.36 -0.32 16.29
C TYR A 293 -11.41 -1.26 15.09
N ILE A 294 -10.58 -0.98 14.09
CA ILE A 294 -10.38 -1.84 12.92
C ILE A 294 -8.97 -2.43 12.92
N ASN A 295 -8.85 -3.70 12.54
CA ASN A 295 -7.57 -4.40 12.47
C ASN A 295 -7.60 -5.55 11.44
N GLY A 296 -6.89 -5.38 10.33
CA GLY A 296 -6.76 -6.39 9.28
C GLY A 296 -6.73 -5.78 7.88
N SER A 297 -6.92 -6.62 6.87
CA SER A 297 -7.12 -6.21 5.46
C SER A 297 -8.55 -5.69 5.24
N LEU A 298 -8.69 -4.70 4.34
CA LEU A 298 -9.96 -4.05 4.03
C LEU A 298 -10.29 -4.22 2.54
N GLN A 299 -11.57 -4.10 2.21
CA GLN A 299 -12.05 -4.18 0.83
C GLN A 299 -13.12 -3.14 0.58
N ALA A 300 -13.16 -2.58 -0.64
CA ALA A 300 -14.34 -1.88 -1.15
C ALA A 300 -14.95 -2.63 -2.33
N ASP A 301 -16.27 -2.74 -2.35
CA ASP A 301 -17.08 -3.22 -3.46
C ASP A 301 -17.71 -2.00 -4.14
N LEU A 302 -17.19 -1.57 -5.28
CA LEU A 302 -17.65 -0.37 -5.98
C LEU A 302 -18.34 -0.72 -7.28
N TRP A 303 -19.64 -0.43 -7.36
CA TRP A 303 -20.37 -0.45 -8.61
C TRP A 303 -20.13 0.85 -9.35
N ILE A 304 -19.63 0.75 -10.59
CA ILE A 304 -19.30 1.92 -11.40
C ILE A 304 -19.94 1.86 -12.79
N THR A 305 -20.18 3.02 -13.38
CA THR A 305 -20.20 3.18 -14.84
C THR A 305 -19.05 4.09 -15.26
N SER A 306 -18.66 4.02 -16.52
CA SER A 306 -17.69 4.95 -17.10
C SER A 306 -18.10 5.37 -18.50
N THR A 307 -17.70 6.56 -18.94
CA THR A 307 -17.85 6.99 -20.34
C THR A 307 -16.79 6.41 -21.27
N VAL A 308 -15.77 5.76 -20.70
CA VAL A 308 -14.61 5.21 -21.41
C VAL A 308 -14.39 3.74 -21.04
N THR A 309 -13.36 3.13 -21.62
CA THR A 309 -13.10 1.68 -21.48
C THR A 309 -12.13 1.32 -20.35
N GLU A 310 -11.52 2.31 -19.70
CA GLU A 310 -10.60 2.12 -18.60
C GLU A 310 -10.79 3.21 -17.55
N ALA A 311 -10.68 2.84 -16.28
CA ALA A 311 -10.75 3.76 -15.15
C ALA A 311 -9.86 3.26 -14.01
N ALA A 312 -9.32 4.18 -13.22
CA ALA A 312 -8.66 3.86 -11.95
C ALA A 312 -9.57 4.29 -10.79
N LEU A 313 -9.59 3.49 -9.74
CA LEU A 313 -10.33 3.75 -8.51
C LEU A 313 -9.35 3.74 -7.35
N SER A 314 -9.14 4.92 -6.74
CA SER A 314 -8.46 5.06 -5.47
C SER A 314 -9.50 5.13 -4.36
N VAL A 315 -9.31 4.32 -3.31
CA VAL A 315 -10.15 4.35 -2.10
C VAL A 315 -9.26 4.66 -0.90
N ARG A 316 -9.60 5.68 -0.14
CA ARG A 316 -8.91 6.07 1.10
C ARG A 316 -9.84 5.91 2.29
N ILE A 317 -9.28 5.45 3.40
CA ILE A 317 -9.95 5.32 4.67
C ILE A 317 -9.32 6.34 5.61
N ASP A 318 -10.15 7.18 6.20
CA ASP A 318 -9.72 8.30 7.03
C ASP A 318 -10.60 8.42 8.29
N GLU A 319 -10.03 8.99 9.34
CA GLU A 319 -10.76 9.47 10.49
C GLU A 319 -10.95 10.98 10.37
N VAL A 320 -12.19 11.48 10.49
CA VAL A 320 -12.49 12.91 10.46
C VAL A 320 -12.80 13.40 11.87
N SER A 321 -11.95 14.29 12.38
CA SER A 321 -12.17 14.93 13.69
C SER A 321 -13.32 15.94 13.66
N PRO A 322 -13.92 16.28 14.83
CA PRO A 322 -14.89 17.37 14.94
C PRO A 322 -14.39 18.73 14.44
N GLY A 323 -13.07 18.96 14.49
CA GLY A 323 -12.42 20.16 13.98
C GLY A 323 -12.21 20.19 12.46
N GLY A 324 -12.61 19.13 11.74
CA GLY A 324 -12.47 19.03 10.29
C GLY A 324 -11.10 18.57 9.78
N GLN A 325 -10.19 18.15 10.67
CA GLN A 325 -8.97 17.45 10.27
C GLN A 325 -9.32 16.06 9.74
N VAL A 326 -8.72 15.66 8.61
CA VAL A 326 -8.92 14.36 7.96
C VAL A 326 -7.65 13.55 8.15
N ASN A 327 -7.63 12.70 9.18
CA ASN A 327 -6.50 11.89 9.61
C ASN A 327 -6.40 10.59 8.79
N PRO A 328 -5.37 10.41 7.96
CA PRO A 328 -5.31 9.27 7.04
C PRO A 328 -4.98 7.94 7.70
N ILE A 329 -5.74 6.90 7.37
CA ILE A 329 -5.54 5.54 7.91
C ILE A 329 -4.83 4.66 6.88
N THR A 330 -5.47 4.35 5.77
CA THR A 330 -4.93 3.45 4.73
C THR A 330 -5.59 3.73 3.37
N ASN A 331 -5.12 3.07 2.31
CA ASN A 331 -5.65 3.25 0.96
C ASN A 331 -5.51 2.01 0.09
N GLY A 332 -6.26 2.00 -1.01
CA GLY A 332 -6.25 0.99 -2.07
C GLY A 332 -6.36 1.64 -3.45
N LEU A 333 -5.87 0.95 -4.48
CA LEU A 333 -5.89 1.45 -5.87
C LEU A 333 -6.07 0.30 -6.86
N GLN A 334 -7.08 0.40 -7.72
CA GLN A 334 -7.44 -0.65 -8.66
C GLN A 334 -7.70 -0.09 -10.07
N LEU A 335 -7.23 -0.80 -11.10
CA LEU A 335 -7.69 -0.57 -12.49
C LEU A 335 -8.94 -1.40 -12.75
N ALA A 336 -9.94 -0.77 -13.36
CA ALA A 336 -11.21 -1.43 -13.67
C ALA A 336 -11.05 -2.56 -14.68
N SER A 337 -10.11 -2.44 -15.64
CA SER A 337 -9.80 -3.54 -16.58
C SER A 337 -9.22 -4.79 -15.91
N MET A 338 -8.56 -4.60 -14.76
CA MET A 338 -7.89 -5.67 -14.00
C MET A 338 -8.71 -6.13 -12.79
N ARG A 339 -10.02 -5.86 -12.79
CA ARG A 339 -10.94 -6.10 -11.65
C ARG A 339 -11.21 -7.56 -11.33
N ARG A 340 -10.84 -8.51 -12.20
CA ARG A 340 -11.18 -9.92 -12.00
C ARG A 340 -10.65 -10.39 -10.64
N VAL A 341 -11.50 -11.09 -9.89
CA VAL A 341 -11.15 -11.67 -8.60
C VAL A 341 -11.07 -13.18 -8.71
N ASP A 342 -10.04 -13.76 -8.09
CA ASP A 342 -9.93 -15.20 -7.83
C ASP A 342 -10.40 -15.47 -6.39
N PRO A 343 -11.63 -15.97 -6.21
CA PRO A 343 -12.19 -16.19 -4.88
C PRO A 343 -11.48 -17.29 -4.09
N THR A 344 -10.67 -18.14 -4.73
CA THR A 344 -9.93 -19.22 -4.05
C THR A 344 -8.66 -18.73 -3.37
N ARG A 345 -8.16 -17.55 -3.80
CA ARG A 345 -6.96 -16.89 -3.26
C ARG A 345 -7.29 -15.63 -2.47
N SER A 346 -8.52 -15.13 -2.58
CA SER A 346 -9.02 -14.05 -1.73
C SER A 346 -9.09 -14.48 -0.27
N ARG A 347 -9.08 -13.49 0.63
CA ARG A 347 -9.23 -13.72 2.07
C ARG A 347 -10.63 -13.42 2.55
N TYR A 348 -11.10 -14.25 3.46
CA TYR A 348 -12.42 -14.15 4.04
C TYR A 348 -12.32 -14.11 5.56
N LEU A 349 -13.22 -13.36 6.17
CA LEU A 349 -13.45 -13.33 7.59
C LEU A 349 -14.93 -13.65 7.81
N GLN A 350 -15.23 -14.73 8.52
CA GLN A 350 -16.62 -15.21 8.73
C GLN A 350 -17.47 -15.30 7.44
N GLY A 351 -16.86 -15.70 6.32
CA GLY A 351 -17.52 -15.84 5.03
C GLY A 351 -17.62 -14.56 4.18
N GLU A 352 -17.28 -13.40 4.75
CA GLU A 352 -17.20 -12.12 4.01
C GLU A 352 -15.79 -11.93 3.45
N MET A 353 -15.68 -11.54 2.18
CA MET A 353 -14.37 -11.24 1.57
C MET A 353 -13.84 -9.90 2.11
N ILE A 354 -12.65 -9.92 2.70
CA ILE A 354 -11.99 -8.74 3.26
C ILE A 354 -10.73 -8.32 2.48
N GLN A 355 -10.27 -9.16 1.55
CA GLN A 355 -9.14 -8.87 0.69
C GLN A 355 -9.32 -9.61 -0.65
N PRO A 356 -9.64 -8.91 -1.75
CA PRO A 356 -9.79 -9.54 -3.04
C PRO A 356 -8.40 -9.90 -3.60
N PHE A 357 -8.27 -11.11 -4.16
CA PHE A 357 -7.09 -11.46 -4.93
C PHE A 357 -7.34 -11.24 -6.42
N HIS A 358 -6.59 -10.31 -7.01
CA HIS A 358 -6.61 -10.06 -8.45
C HIS A 358 -5.45 -10.81 -9.14
N PRO A 359 -5.71 -11.69 -10.13
CA PRO A 359 -4.64 -12.44 -10.80
C PRO A 359 -3.65 -11.59 -11.57
N PHE A 360 -4.08 -10.41 -12.02
CA PHE A 360 -3.30 -9.49 -12.83
C PHE A 360 -2.64 -10.09 -14.09
N THR A 361 -3.19 -11.19 -14.62
CA THR A 361 -2.74 -11.80 -15.87
C THR A 361 -3.45 -11.19 -17.09
N GLN A 362 -2.88 -11.36 -18.28
CA GLN A 362 -3.46 -10.79 -19.51
C GLN A 362 -4.77 -11.49 -19.90
N GLU A 363 -4.89 -12.79 -19.61
CA GLU A 363 -6.03 -13.62 -20.04
C GLU A 363 -7.34 -13.23 -19.36
N VAL A 364 -7.27 -12.60 -18.19
CA VAL A 364 -8.43 -12.17 -17.40
C VAL A 364 -8.66 -10.66 -17.43
N GLU A 365 -7.90 -9.94 -18.26
CA GLU A 365 -8.14 -8.51 -18.51
C GLU A 365 -9.48 -8.34 -19.21
N GLU A 366 -10.31 -7.43 -18.68
CA GLU A 366 -11.63 -7.16 -19.22
C GLU A 366 -11.89 -5.66 -19.19
N PHE A 367 -11.76 -4.97 -20.32
CA PHE A 367 -12.07 -3.53 -20.38
C PHE A 367 -13.54 -3.22 -20.08
N LEU A 368 -13.80 -2.01 -19.59
CA LEU A 368 -15.16 -1.53 -19.33
C LEU A 368 -15.93 -1.37 -20.65
N GLN A 369 -17.23 -1.63 -20.58
CA GLN A 369 -18.17 -1.20 -21.61
C GLN A 369 -18.78 0.14 -21.17
N PRO A 370 -18.64 1.22 -21.97
CA PRO A 370 -19.16 2.51 -21.57
C PRO A 370 -20.64 2.49 -21.21
N GLY A 371 -21.00 3.10 -20.08
CA GLY A 371 -22.36 3.17 -19.54
C GLY A 371 -22.88 1.88 -18.89
N VAL A 372 -22.14 0.78 -18.90
CA VAL A 372 -22.57 -0.50 -18.30
C VAL A 372 -22.13 -0.58 -16.84
N PRO A 373 -23.07 -0.77 -15.88
CA PRO A 373 -22.73 -0.99 -14.47
C PRO A 373 -21.81 -2.18 -14.29
N THR A 374 -20.69 -1.97 -13.61
CA THR A 374 -19.63 -2.95 -13.41
C THR A 374 -19.17 -2.92 -11.97
N LEU A 375 -19.15 -4.07 -11.29
CA LEU A 375 -18.57 -4.20 -9.96
C LEU A 375 -17.05 -4.25 -10.05
N VAL A 376 -16.37 -3.35 -9.35
CA VAL A 376 -14.92 -3.35 -9.15
C VAL A 376 -14.64 -3.49 -7.66
N GLN A 377 -14.05 -4.62 -7.29
CA GLN A 377 -13.57 -4.85 -5.93
C GLN A 377 -12.17 -4.25 -5.81
N VAL A 378 -11.93 -3.46 -4.77
CA VAL A 378 -10.66 -2.77 -4.51
C VAL A 378 -10.06 -3.33 -3.23
N GLU A 379 -8.86 -3.91 -3.32
CA GLU A 379 -8.05 -4.22 -2.15
C GLU A 379 -7.58 -2.91 -1.48
N ILE A 380 -7.85 -2.76 -0.19
CA ILE A 380 -7.35 -1.66 0.65
C ILE A 380 -6.32 -2.26 1.62
N PHE A 381 -5.13 -1.65 1.67
CA PHE A 381 -4.00 -2.23 2.40
C PHE A 381 -4.28 -2.41 3.89
N PRO A 382 -3.75 -3.48 4.50
CA PRO A 382 -4.02 -3.82 5.88
C PRO A 382 -3.57 -2.75 6.86
N THR A 383 -4.32 -2.58 7.94
CA THR A 383 -4.05 -1.57 8.97
C THR A 383 -4.61 -1.97 10.33
N ALA A 384 -4.12 -1.32 11.38
CA ALA A 384 -4.80 -1.27 12.68
C ALA A 384 -5.03 0.20 13.06
N ALA A 385 -6.27 0.57 13.38
CA ALA A 385 -6.64 1.95 13.67
C ALA A 385 -7.87 2.07 14.55
N LEU A 386 -7.87 3.09 15.42
CA LEU A 386 -9.02 3.52 16.21
C LEU A 386 -9.65 4.75 15.56
N ILE A 387 -10.94 4.70 15.27
CA ILE A 387 -11.76 5.88 14.98
C ILE A 387 -12.43 6.28 16.28
N ARG A 388 -12.12 7.48 16.79
CA ARG A 388 -12.57 7.89 18.12
C ARG A 388 -14.06 8.17 18.18
N GLN A 389 -14.65 8.00 19.36
CA GLN A 389 -15.97 8.53 19.68
C GLN A 389 -16.05 10.02 19.30
N GLY A 390 -17.15 10.43 18.65
CA GLY A 390 -17.37 11.78 18.15
C GLY A 390 -16.63 12.13 16.85
N HIS A 391 -15.69 11.31 16.40
CA HIS A 391 -15.09 11.41 15.07
C HIS A 391 -15.94 10.65 14.05
N LYS A 392 -15.65 10.80 12.75
CA LYS A 392 -16.32 10.05 11.69
C LYS A 392 -15.34 9.11 11.00
N LEU A 393 -15.84 7.97 10.56
CA LEU A 393 -15.19 7.19 9.52
C LEU A 393 -15.53 7.82 8.17
N ARG A 394 -14.51 8.05 7.34
CA ARG A 394 -14.66 8.48 5.95
C ARG A 394 -14.11 7.42 5.01
N VAL A 395 -14.85 7.21 3.92
CA VAL A 395 -14.38 6.53 2.70
C VAL A 395 -14.31 7.59 1.60
N SER A 396 -13.09 7.95 1.17
CA SER A 396 -12.86 8.90 0.09
C SER A 396 -12.51 8.18 -1.21
N ILE A 397 -13.27 8.44 -2.27
CA ILE A 397 -13.04 7.83 -3.59
C ILE A 397 -12.53 8.89 -4.57
N SER A 398 -11.45 8.57 -5.27
CA SER A 398 -10.86 9.41 -6.30
C SER A 398 -10.56 8.61 -7.57
N PRO A 399 -10.51 9.28 -8.75
CA PRO A 399 -10.23 8.63 -10.03
C PRO A 399 -8.74 8.29 -10.24
N SER A 400 -7.87 8.59 -9.27
CA SER A 400 -6.46 8.20 -9.29
C SER A 400 -5.77 8.26 -7.92
N ASN A 401 -4.62 7.61 -7.83
CA ASN A 401 -3.59 7.88 -6.84
C ASN A 401 -2.20 7.78 -7.49
N GLN A 402 -1.76 8.80 -8.21
CA GLN A 402 -0.55 8.75 -9.03
C GLN A 402 0.73 8.58 -8.21
N ALA A 403 0.74 9.01 -6.95
CA ALA A 403 1.83 8.72 -6.02
C ALA A 403 2.02 7.21 -5.81
N GLN A 404 0.93 6.43 -5.79
CA GLN A 404 0.96 4.96 -5.67
C GLN A 404 1.07 4.24 -7.01
N GLY A 405 0.36 4.69 -8.04
CA GLY A 405 0.25 3.94 -9.27
C GLY A 405 0.06 4.80 -10.50
N GLY A 406 1.02 4.70 -11.42
CA GLY A 406 0.91 5.21 -12.78
C GLY A 406 0.25 4.22 -13.73
N VAL A 407 -0.39 4.77 -14.76
CA VAL A 407 -1.02 4.03 -15.86
C VAL A 407 -0.10 4.11 -17.09
N ASN A 408 0.09 3.00 -17.81
CA ASN A 408 0.94 2.94 -19.02
C ASN A 408 0.26 3.66 -20.21
N LEU A 409 1.04 4.02 -21.23
CA LEU A 409 0.58 4.86 -22.35
C LEU A 409 -0.66 4.28 -23.07
N PRO A 410 -0.72 2.96 -23.40
CA PRO A 410 -1.91 2.42 -24.05
C PRO A 410 -3.18 2.53 -23.20
N ARG A 411 -3.09 2.31 -21.88
CA ARG A 411 -4.24 2.44 -20.98
C ARG A 411 -4.63 3.90 -20.71
N ARG A 412 -3.68 4.83 -20.75
CA ARG A 412 -4.00 6.28 -20.68
C ARG A 412 -4.92 6.70 -21.81
N GLU A 413 -4.64 6.26 -23.04
CA GLU A 413 -5.50 6.58 -24.18
C GLU A 413 -6.92 6.02 -24.00
N ARG A 414 -7.06 4.86 -23.34
CA ARG A 414 -8.36 4.27 -23.02
C ARG A 414 -9.13 4.96 -21.90
N ALA A 415 -8.44 5.71 -21.03
CA ALA A 415 -9.03 6.41 -19.89
C ALA A 415 -9.17 7.92 -20.11
N ARG A 416 -8.50 8.49 -21.12
CA ARG A 416 -8.41 9.93 -21.38
C ARG A 416 -9.79 10.57 -21.52
N GLY A 417 -10.04 11.64 -20.75
CA GLY A 417 -11.31 12.36 -20.76
C GLY A 417 -12.48 11.55 -20.19
N GLY A 418 -12.21 10.43 -19.52
CA GLY A 418 -13.21 9.56 -18.94
C GLY A 418 -13.87 10.17 -17.72
N VAL A 419 -15.19 9.96 -17.61
CA VAL A 419 -15.98 10.27 -16.43
C VAL A 419 -16.40 8.93 -15.84
N THR A 420 -16.11 8.72 -14.55
CA THR A 420 -16.48 7.51 -13.81
C THR A 420 -17.52 7.85 -12.77
N THR A 421 -18.64 7.13 -12.75
CA THR A 421 -19.75 7.35 -11.82
C THR A 421 -19.83 6.19 -10.84
N ILE A 422 -19.81 6.48 -9.54
CA ILE A 422 -20.08 5.51 -8.47
C ILE A 422 -21.60 5.37 -8.32
N LEU A 423 -22.09 4.13 -8.30
CA LEU A 423 -23.49 3.79 -8.11
C LEU A 423 -23.75 3.37 -6.66
N ASN A 424 -24.90 3.76 -6.12
CA ASN A 424 -25.20 3.67 -4.69
C ASN A 424 -26.66 3.25 -4.43
N SER A 425 -27.25 2.47 -5.34
CA SER A 425 -28.67 2.11 -5.30
C SER A 425 -28.90 0.70 -4.75
N PRO A 426 -30.15 0.27 -4.49
CA PRO A 426 -30.44 -1.09 -4.02
C PRO A 426 -29.95 -2.16 -5.00
N GLN A 427 -29.98 -1.87 -6.31
CA GLN A 427 -29.47 -2.77 -7.35
C GLN A 427 -27.92 -2.79 -7.38
N TYR A 428 -27.28 -1.68 -7.02
CA TYR A 428 -25.84 -1.47 -7.09
C TYR A 428 -25.31 -0.96 -5.75
N PRO A 429 -25.32 -1.79 -4.69
CA PRO A 429 -25.04 -1.34 -3.33
C PRO A 429 -23.53 -1.28 -3.07
N SER A 430 -22.88 -0.20 -3.54
CA SER A 430 -21.46 0.03 -3.26
C SER A 430 -21.20 0.08 -1.74
N SER A 431 -20.12 -0.55 -1.29
CA SER A 431 -19.82 -0.68 0.13
C SER A 431 -18.32 -0.83 0.42
N VAL A 432 -17.95 -0.68 1.70
CA VAL A 432 -16.64 -1.06 2.26
C VAL A 432 -16.84 -2.13 3.32
N ILE A 433 -15.92 -3.08 3.42
CA ILE A 433 -15.87 -4.11 4.46
C ILE A 433 -14.66 -3.84 5.35
N LEU A 434 -14.91 -3.76 6.65
CA LEU A 434 -13.93 -3.46 7.68
C LEU A 434 -13.81 -4.63 8.67
N PRO A 435 -12.59 -5.09 9.02
CA PRO A 435 -12.39 -6.07 10.08
C PRO A 435 -12.42 -5.37 11.44
N VAL A 436 -13.57 -5.39 12.11
CA VAL A 436 -13.81 -4.72 13.39
C VAL A 436 -13.40 -5.62 14.54
N VAL A 437 -12.67 -5.06 15.50
CA VAL A 437 -12.25 -5.75 16.72
C VAL A 437 -12.87 -5.04 17.92
N PRO A 438 -13.37 -5.78 18.94
CA PRO A 438 -13.84 -5.15 20.16
C PRO A 438 -12.76 -4.26 20.80
N VAL A 439 -13.10 -3.03 21.19
CA VAL A 439 -12.14 -2.10 21.83
C VAL A 439 -11.55 -2.67 23.13
N ALA A 440 -12.25 -3.59 23.78
CA ALA A 440 -11.78 -4.29 24.98
C ALA A 440 -10.55 -5.18 24.73
N GLU A 441 -10.20 -5.47 23.47
CA GLU A 441 -8.98 -6.19 23.11
C GLU A 441 -7.73 -5.30 23.14
N LEU A 442 -7.89 -3.97 23.18
CA LEU A 442 -6.76 -3.03 23.29
C LEU A 442 -6.31 -2.90 24.76
N ASP A 443 -5.02 -3.15 25.03
CA ASP A 443 -4.39 -3.06 26.37
C ASP A 443 -3.63 -1.74 26.66
#